data_AF-A0A800DPB7-F1
#
_entry.id   AF-A0A800DPB7-F1
#
_cell.length_a   1.000
_cell.length_b   1.000
_cell.length_c   1.000
_cell.angle_alpha   90.00
_cell.angle_beta   90.00
_cell.angle_gamma   90.00
#
_symmetry.space_group_name_H-M   'P 1'
#
loop_
_entity.id
_entity.type
_entity.pdbx_description
1 polymer ?
#
loop_
_entity_poly.entity_id
_entity_poly.type
_entity_poly.pdbx_seq_one_letter_code
_entity_poly.pdbx_strand_id
1 'polypeptide(L)' 'MGLDWKPRGRDLVIGGIPWLARITDKARAKLDGTIGDYIYP' A
#
# COMPACT_ATOMS: atom_id res chain seq x y z
N MET A 1 -8.13 -0.72 -19.69
CA MET A 1 -8.36 -0.13 -18.35
C MET A 1 -7.47 -0.85 -17.37
N GLY A 2 -6.37 -0.23 -16.95
CA GLY A 2 -5.51 -0.80 -15.91
C GLY A 2 -6.25 -0.76 -14.58
N LEU A 3 -6.10 -1.81 -13.76
CA LEU A 3 -6.68 -1.84 -12.43
C LEU A 3 -6.10 -0.69 -11.60
N ASP A 4 -6.95 0.15 -11.01
CA ASP A 4 -6.51 1.16 -10.05
C ASP A 4 -5.77 0.47 -8.92
N TRP A 5 -4.54 0.91 -8.67
CA TRP A 5 -3.72 0.34 -7.62
C TRP A 5 -4.35 0.63 -6.25
N LYS A 6 -4.53 -0.43 -5.44
CA LYS A 6 -5.08 -0.33 -4.10
C LYS A 6 -4.20 -1.10 -3.11
N PRO A 7 -3.77 -0.49 -2.01
CA PRO A 7 -2.98 -1.18 -1.00
C PRO A 7 -3.84 -2.19 -0.22
N ARG A 8 -3.19 -3.21 0.37
CA ARG A 8 -3.82 -4.24 1.19
C ARG A 8 -4.63 -3.64 2.36
N GLY A 9 -5.62 -4.43 2.83
CA GLY A 9 -6.56 -4.04 3.89
C GLY A 9 -5.87 -3.60 5.18
N ARG A 10 -6.53 -2.69 5.92
CA ARG A 10 -6.04 -2.15 7.21
C ARG A 10 -6.03 -3.20 8.33
N ASP A 11 -6.86 -4.21 8.18
CA ASP A 11 -7.09 -5.35 9.07
C ASP A 11 -6.04 -6.46 8.91
N LEU A 12 -5.24 -6.42 7.84
CA LEU A 12 -4.19 -7.39 7.61
C LEU A 12 -3.00 -7.13 8.55
N VAL A 13 -2.77 -8.07 9.46
CA VAL A 13 -1.61 -8.10 10.37
C VAL A 13 -0.57 -9.08 9.82
N ILE A 14 0.68 -8.64 9.68
CA ILE A 14 1.81 -9.48 9.27
C ILE A 14 2.88 -9.40 10.35
N GLY A 15 3.39 -10.54 10.83
CA GLY A 15 4.44 -10.59 11.85
C GLY A 15 4.01 -9.96 13.19
N GLY A 16 2.71 -9.94 13.50
CA GLY A 16 2.17 -9.26 14.68
C GLY A 16 2.09 -7.73 14.55
N ILE A 17 2.43 -7.17 13.39
CA ILE A 17 2.45 -5.72 13.16
C ILE A 17 1.25 -5.33 12.29
N PRO A 18 0.26 -4.59 12.83
CA PRO A 18 -0.82 -4.04 12.02
C PRO A 18 -0.26 -3.03 11.01
N TRP A 19 -0.93 -2.86 9.86
CA TRP A 19 -0.53 -1.92 8.81
C TRP A 19 0.80 -2.18 8.08
N LEU A 20 1.64 -3.12 8.52
CA LEU A 20 2.95 -3.38 7.89
C LEU A 20 2.82 -3.69 6.39
N ALA A 21 1.89 -4.55 6.03
CA ALA A 21 1.58 -4.88 4.65
C ALA A 21 1.21 -3.63 3.84
N ARG A 22 0.32 -2.81 4.41
CA ARG A 22 -0.26 -1.64 3.77
C ARG A 22 0.75 -0.52 3.56
N ILE A 23 1.62 -0.25 4.54
CA ILE A 23 2.67 0.76 4.39
C ILE A 23 3.72 0.31 3.37
N THR A 24 4.04 -0.98 3.33
CA THR A 24 4.95 -1.58 2.34
C THR A 24 4.39 -1.42 0.92
N ASP A 25 3.09 -1.64 0.74
CA ASP A 25 2.41 -1.44 -0.53
C ASP A 25 2.53 0.02 -0.99
N LYS A 26 2.20 0.98 -0.12
CA LYS A 26 2.34 2.42 -0.41
C LYS A 26 3.78 2.79 -0.79
N ALA A 27 4.77 2.26 -0.08
CA ALA A 27 6.17 2.50 -0.38
C ALA A 27 6.54 2.01 -1.79
N ARG A 28 6.13 0.79 -2.16
CA ARG A 28 6.36 0.23 -3.50
C ARG A 28 5.67 1.05 -4.59
N ALA A 29 4.39 1.38 -4.41
CA ALA A 29 3.66 2.18 -5.38
C ALA A 29 4.19 3.60 -5.54
N LYS A 30 4.75 4.19 -4.46
CA LYS A 30 5.44 5.48 -4.55
C LYS A 30 6.68 5.39 -5.43
N LEU A 31 7.47 4.33 -5.27
CA LEU A 31 8.67 4.07 -6.07
C LEU A 31 8.33 3.80 -7.54
N ASP A 32 7.24 3.06 -7.79
CA ASP A 32 6.78 2.71 -9.14
C ASP A 32 5.99 3.84 -9.82
N GLY A 33 5.71 4.95 -9.12
CA GLY A 33 4.90 6.06 -9.65
C GLY A 33 3.42 5.74 -9.84
N THR A 34 2.92 4.67 -9.21
CA THR A 34 1.55 4.13 -9.35
C THR A 34 0.67 4.38 -8.13
N ILE A 35 1.14 5.18 -7.16
CA ILE A 35 0.46 5.41 -5.88
C ILE A 35 -0.89 6.14 -6.00
N GLY A 36 -1.18 6.79 -7.13
CA GLY A 36 -2.43 7.52 -7.35
C GLY A 36 -2.63 8.63 -6.30
N ASP A 37 -3.84 8.71 -5.72
CA ASP A 37 -4.22 9.71 -4.72
C ASP A 37 -3.76 9.38 -3.29
N TYR A 38 -3.08 8.23 -3.09
CA TYR A 38 -2.58 7.89 -1.76
C TYR A 38 -1.34 8.72 -1.41
N ILE A 39 -1.33 9.31 -0.22
CA ILE A 39 -0.18 10.06 0.31
C ILE A 39 0.77 9.07 0.99
N TYR A 40 2.08 9.17 0.74
CA TYR A 40 3.12 8.42 1.45
C TYR A 40 4.28 9.35 1.85
N PRO A 41 4.81 9.25 3.09
CA PRO A 41 4.32 8.43 4.21
C PRO A 41 2.89 8.78 4.64
#